data_AF-F2IC45-F1
#
_entry.id   AF-F2IC45-F1
#
_cell.length_a   1.000
_cell.length_b   1.000
_cell.length_c   1.000
_cell.angle_alpha   90.00
_cell.angle_beta   90.00
_cell.angle_gamma   90.00
#
_symmetry.space_group_name_H-M   'P 1'
#
loop_
_entity.id
_entity.type
_entity.pdbx_description
1 polymer ?
#
loop_
_entity_poly.entity_id
_entity_poly.type
_entity_poly.pdbx_seq_one_letter_code
_entity_poly.pdbx_strand_id
1 'polypeptide(L)'
;MKANQKQNYYWGIGLENETYMQFEESIIVSGAFIQEKIGCERYSIDYRTCYKSGGLEHLLETAFDKTKNYTVSRMINSHSLDKLDLNYQHKTLATTKPVVDNPEYLGKSILENFLETQPYNIQSMLTQKNNPMGSVNFDGDSIEFVTKYFENRTISDSCDELAATKKLFIDKINESAVLNGKLHFPNYNIGLNMFMSNQDHLVLFNNGTYHFHITLPTLTENSRIIDYPGFDKTHSNAIYLLQWFEPFFISTLGSPDIMDTISKKHNLNEKFASGSMRNAMSRYTGVGTFNKAMAKGKVLTYNVDEFRKLLKFGKEENIWWRDQVESELDYELLSDVGLDFNQEKMYQSGFEFRSFDEFPATYLNDVLHAIVLICEHSLNLPNVTWGHDSVVWNNLVFKSLKYGYLTEITKEEKKEILDLLQLSSHKTEFETIGMLDTFFFKILAVLHDTYKDKNVCIDAMCGQKMNAAPSWDNFNKYQVEQHLKQIEGLE
;
A
#
# COMPACT_ATOMS: atom_id res chain seq x y z
N MET A 1 41.49 -10.44 18.20
CA MET A 1 40.50 -9.93 17.23
C MET A 1 40.70 -10.70 15.95
N LYS A 2 39.73 -11.52 15.51
CA LYS A 2 39.79 -12.13 14.17
C LYS A 2 39.72 -10.97 13.17
N ALA A 3 40.58 -10.96 12.16
CA ALA A 3 40.54 -9.94 11.11
C ALA A 3 39.12 -9.86 10.55
N ASN A 4 38.54 -8.65 10.51
CA ASN A 4 37.28 -8.41 9.80
C ASN A 4 37.41 -9.06 8.43
N GLN A 5 36.51 -9.99 8.11
CA GLN A 5 36.48 -10.59 6.78
C GLN A 5 36.39 -9.44 5.77
N LYS A 6 37.39 -9.34 4.89
CA LYS A 6 37.44 -8.28 3.87
C LYS A 6 36.22 -8.33 2.96
N GLN A 7 35.65 -9.51 2.74
CA GLN A 7 34.49 -9.73 1.88
C GLN A 7 33.36 -10.43 2.64
N ASN A 8 32.15 -9.89 2.58
CA ASN A 8 30.95 -10.45 3.21
C ASN A 8 29.75 -10.32 2.26
N TYR A 9 28.81 -11.28 2.35
CA TYR A 9 27.48 -11.11 1.75
C TYR A 9 26.61 -10.23 2.63
N TYR A 10 25.92 -9.30 1.99
CA TYR A 10 25.01 -8.34 2.57
C TYR A 10 23.64 -8.47 1.92
N TRP A 11 22.58 -8.49 2.71
CA TRP A 11 21.20 -8.33 2.27
C TRP A 11 20.46 -7.42 3.25
N GLY A 12 19.22 -7.07 2.95
CA GLY A 12 18.43 -6.31 3.90
C GLY A 12 16.94 -6.37 3.66
N ILE A 13 16.19 -6.28 4.76
CA ILE A 13 14.73 -6.18 4.80
C ILE A 13 14.37 -5.05 5.75
N GLY A 14 13.72 -4.02 5.22
CA GLY A 14 13.14 -2.94 5.99
C GLY A 14 11.67 -2.78 5.63
N LEU A 15 10.86 -2.43 6.62
CA LEU A 15 9.43 -2.25 6.47
C LEU A 15 9.04 -0.84 6.89
N GLU A 16 8.21 -0.21 6.07
CA GLU A 16 7.47 0.99 6.42
C GLU A 16 5.98 0.63 6.37
N ASN A 17 5.20 1.08 7.36
CA ASN A 17 3.76 0.96 7.36
C ASN A 17 3.15 2.32 7.68
N GLU A 18 2.58 2.94 6.66
CA GLU A 18 1.80 4.16 6.78
C GLU A 18 0.37 3.75 7.12
N THR A 19 -0.13 4.13 8.29
CA THR A 19 -1.46 3.71 8.75
C THR A 19 -2.14 4.82 9.56
N TYR A 20 -3.35 4.53 10.01
CA TYR A 20 -4.15 5.40 10.86
C TYR A 20 -4.50 4.65 12.14
N MET A 21 -4.99 5.36 13.15
CA MET A 21 -5.59 4.73 14.33
C MET A 21 -7.10 4.95 14.32
N GLN A 22 -7.85 4.02 14.87
CA GLN A 22 -9.30 4.03 14.90
C GLN A 22 -9.77 3.97 16.36
N PHE A 23 -10.81 4.72 16.71
CA PHE A 23 -11.49 4.53 18.00
C PHE A 23 -12.33 3.24 17.99
N GLU A 24 -12.33 2.54 19.11
CA GLU A 24 -13.22 1.38 19.33
C GLU A 24 -14.70 1.79 19.14
N GLU A 25 -15.08 3.00 19.59
CA GLU A 25 -16.42 3.53 19.32
C GLU A 25 -16.51 4.20 17.94
N SER A 26 -17.49 3.74 17.16
CA SER A 26 -17.94 4.42 15.95
C SER A 26 -18.99 5.49 16.26
N ILE A 27 -19.26 6.38 15.31
CA ILE A 27 -20.43 7.28 15.38
C ILE A 27 -21.61 6.72 14.58
N ILE A 28 -22.80 7.15 14.96
CA ILE A 28 -24.04 6.90 14.24
C ILE A 28 -24.45 8.20 13.56
N VAL A 29 -24.62 8.17 12.24
CA VAL A 29 -25.04 9.32 11.43
C VAL A 29 -26.22 8.95 10.56
N SER A 30 -27.03 9.93 10.18
CA SER A 30 -28.14 9.70 9.26
C SER A 30 -27.64 9.51 7.83
N GLY A 31 -28.43 8.85 6.97
CA GLY A 31 -28.13 8.79 5.54
C GLY A 31 -28.06 10.19 4.90
N ALA A 32 -28.88 11.14 5.38
CA ALA A 32 -28.81 12.53 4.95
C ALA A 32 -27.46 13.18 5.26
N PHE A 33 -26.89 12.88 6.43
CA PHE A 33 -25.55 13.36 6.79
C PHE A 33 -24.48 12.80 5.85
N ILE A 34 -24.54 11.50 5.52
CA ILE A 34 -23.58 10.89 4.59
C ILE A 34 -23.64 11.58 3.22
N GLN A 35 -24.85 11.76 2.68
CA GLN A 35 -25.04 12.39 1.37
C GLN A 35 -24.51 13.84 1.34
N GLU A 36 -24.69 14.61 2.42
CA GLU A 36 -24.31 16.02 2.46
C GLU A 36 -22.82 16.24 2.81
N LYS A 37 -22.24 15.34 3.62
CA LYS A 37 -20.96 15.60 4.31
C LYS A 37 -19.77 14.84 3.73
N ILE A 38 -19.88 14.19 2.57
CA ILE A 38 -18.68 13.70 1.87
C ILE A 38 -17.75 14.89 1.53
N GLY A 39 -16.56 14.87 2.09
CA GLY A 39 -15.57 15.94 2.01
C GLY A 39 -14.15 15.44 1.82
N CYS A 40 -13.20 16.36 1.98
CA CYS A 40 -11.79 16.04 2.04
C CYS A 40 -11.26 16.24 3.46
N GLU A 41 -10.15 15.59 3.78
CA GLU A 41 -9.41 15.95 4.99
C GLU A 41 -8.81 17.36 4.82
N ARG A 42 -8.79 18.17 5.89
CA ARG A 42 -8.46 19.60 5.87
C ARG A 42 -7.06 19.95 5.33
N TYR A 43 -6.08 19.12 5.64
CA TYR A 43 -4.66 19.29 5.32
C TYR A 43 -4.20 18.40 4.16
N SER A 44 -5.10 17.63 3.57
CA SER A 44 -4.81 16.66 2.51
C SER A 44 -5.35 17.11 1.15
N ILE A 45 -4.98 16.39 0.09
CA ILE A 45 -5.56 16.61 -1.24
C ILE A 45 -7.04 16.19 -1.25
N ASP A 46 -7.84 16.91 -2.01
CA ASP A 46 -9.24 16.56 -2.23
C ASP A 46 -9.37 15.44 -3.26
N TYR A 47 -9.37 14.19 -2.80
CA TYR A 47 -9.54 13.03 -3.68
C TYR A 47 -10.93 12.96 -4.34
N ARG A 48 -11.91 13.76 -3.92
CA ARG A 48 -13.21 13.84 -4.62
C ARG A 48 -13.06 14.38 -6.04
N THR A 49 -12.04 15.19 -6.30
CA THR A 49 -11.76 15.69 -7.64
C THR A 49 -11.24 14.61 -8.59
N CYS A 50 -10.95 13.41 -8.09
CA CYS A 50 -10.56 12.27 -8.92
C CYS A 50 -11.77 11.46 -9.40
N TYR A 51 -12.99 11.81 -8.99
CA TYR A 51 -14.22 11.19 -9.47
C TYR A 51 -14.83 12.07 -10.56
N LYS A 52 -15.41 11.45 -11.60
CA LYS A 52 -16.13 12.19 -12.64
C LYS A 52 -17.27 13.00 -12.03
N SER A 53 -17.44 14.22 -12.51
CA SER A 53 -18.48 15.14 -12.02
C SER A 53 -19.87 14.48 -12.01
N GLY A 54 -20.56 14.55 -10.87
CA GLY A 54 -21.88 13.94 -10.64
C GLY A 54 -21.88 12.44 -10.32
N GLY A 55 -20.76 11.74 -10.49
CA GLY A 55 -20.70 10.29 -10.27
C GLY A 55 -20.98 9.87 -8.81
N LEU A 56 -20.51 10.65 -7.84
CA LEU A 56 -20.70 10.36 -6.42
C LEU A 56 -22.13 10.65 -5.92
N GLU A 57 -22.78 11.72 -6.39
CA GLU A 57 -24.06 12.19 -5.85
C GLU A 57 -25.15 11.12 -6.03
N HIS A 58 -25.30 10.57 -7.23
CA HIS A 58 -26.30 9.55 -7.52
C HIS A 58 -26.11 8.25 -6.69
N LEU A 59 -24.85 7.83 -6.51
CA LEU A 59 -24.50 6.65 -5.70
C LEU A 59 -24.91 6.84 -4.24
N LEU A 60 -24.53 7.98 -3.65
CA LEU A 60 -24.79 8.28 -2.25
C LEU A 60 -26.30 8.41 -1.98
N GLU A 61 -27.03 9.08 -2.87
CA GLU A 61 -28.49 9.22 -2.77
C GLU A 61 -29.21 7.87 -2.82
N THR A 62 -28.73 6.96 -3.66
CA THR A 62 -29.31 5.62 -3.82
C THR A 62 -28.96 4.69 -2.65
N ALA A 63 -27.73 4.77 -2.15
CA ALA A 63 -27.21 3.86 -1.14
C ALA A 63 -27.69 4.19 0.29
N PHE A 64 -27.79 5.48 0.62
CA PHE A 64 -27.98 5.91 2.00
C PHE A 64 -29.35 6.56 2.21
N ASP A 65 -30.36 5.76 2.57
CA ASP A 65 -31.69 6.27 2.94
C ASP A 65 -31.62 7.37 4.02
N LYS A 66 -32.17 8.56 3.71
CA LYS A 66 -32.19 9.74 4.60
C LYS A 66 -32.86 9.50 5.94
N THR A 67 -33.75 8.50 6.02
CA THR A 67 -34.50 8.13 7.22
C THR A 67 -33.80 7.09 8.09
N LYS A 68 -32.74 6.45 7.58
CA LYS A 68 -31.96 5.46 8.29
C LYS A 68 -30.67 6.04 8.87
N ASN A 69 -30.12 5.31 9.82
CA ASN A 69 -28.83 5.61 10.42
C ASN A 69 -27.78 4.58 9.98
N TYR A 70 -26.52 5.00 9.99
CA TYR A 70 -25.38 4.22 9.54
C TYR A 70 -24.22 4.40 10.50
N THR A 71 -23.34 3.40 10.55
CA THR A 71 -22.13 3.43 11.35
C THR A 71 -20.97 4.00 10.54
N VAL A 72 -20.31 5.02 11.08
CA VAL A 72 -19.10 5.64 10.52
C VAL A 72 -17.97 5.54 11.53
N SER A 73 -16.78 5.20 11.05
CA SER A 73 -15.58 5.10 11.90
C SER A 73 -15.08 6.49 12.32
N ARG A 74 -14.47 6.55 13.49
CA ARG A 74 -13.73 7.71 13.97
C ARG A 74 -12.25 7.40 13.90
N MET A 75 -11.50 8.23 13.18
CA MET A 75 -10.11 7.96 12.84
C MET A 75 -9.18 9.07 13.36
N ILE A 76 -7.98 8.68 13.74
CA ILE A 76 -6.85 9.55 14.09
C ILE A 76 -5.80 9.37 13.00
N ASN A 77 -5.50 10.48 12.34
CA ASN A 77 -4.41 10.60 11.37
C ASN A 77 -3.24 11.39 12.01
N SER A 78 -2.15 11.59 11.26
CA SER A 78 -1.00 12.35 11.75
C SER A 78 -1.38 13.79 12.14
N HIS A 79 -2.23 14.42 11.34
CA HIS A 79 -2.70 15.78 11.56
C HIS A 79 -3.55 15.91 12.82
N SER A 80 -4.31 14.88 13.16
CA SER A 80 -5.06 14.82 14.40
C SER A 80 -4.12 14.89 15.61
N LEU A 81 -2.97 14.20 15.56
CA LEU A 81 -2.01 14.22 16.66
C LEU A 81 -1.18 15.52 16.70
N ASP A 82 -0.73 16.01 15.54
CA ASP A 82 0.24 17.12 15.45
C ASP A 82 -0.41 18.51 15.38
N LYS A 83 -1.64 18.62 14.85
CA LYS A 83 -2.28 19.92 14.55
C LYS A 83 -3.44 20.28 15.46
N LEU A 84 -3.98 19.33 16.21
CA LEU A 84 -5.10 19.56 17.12
C LEU A 84 -4.65 19.55 18.58
N ASP A 85 -5.32 20.34 19.41
CA ASP A 85 -5.22 20.22 20.86
C ASP A 85 -6.23 19.21 21.43
N LEU A 86 -6.28 19.11 22.77
CA LEU A 86 -7.18 18.20 23.49
C LEU A 86 -8.67 18.53 23.34
N ASN A 87 -9.02 19.74 22.89
CA ASN A 87 -10.39 20.15 22.56
C ASN A 87 -10.69 20.00 21.07
N TYR A 88 -9.79 19.34 20.32
CA TYR A 88 -9.84 19.19 18.87
C TYR A 88 -9.83 20.54 18.11
N GLN A 89 -9.34 21.60 18.75
CA GLN A 89 -9.13 22.86 18.08
C GLN A 89 -7.86 22.77 17.25
N HIS A 90 -7.94 23.25 16.02
CA HIS A 90 -6.79 23.32 15.15
C HIS A 90 -5.84 24.43 15.59
N LYS A 91 -4.54 24.23 15.43
CA LYS A 91 -3.50 25.24 15.69
C LYS A 91 -3.72 26.55 14.90
N THR A 92 -4.31 26.45 13.72
CA THR A 92 -4.53 27.57 12.81
C THR A 92 -5.98 27.65 12.36
N LEU A 93 -6.46 28.83 11.96
CA LEU A 93 -7.76 29.00 11.33
C LEU A 93 -7.72 28.52 9.87
N ALA A 94 -8.78 27.84 9.44
CA ALA A 94 -8.88 27.37 8.06
C ALA A 94 -9.04 28.55 7.10
N THR A 95 -8.56 28.41 5.87
CA THR A 95 -8.83 29.33 4.73
C THR A 95 -8.34 30.78 4.85
N THR A 96 -7.62 31.17 5.91
CA THR A 96 -7.01 32.50 5.98
C THR A 96 -5.70 32.55 5.18
N LYS A 97 -5.49 33.63 4.41
CA LYS A 97 -4.22 33.94 3.73
C LYS A 97 -3.77 35.33 4.15
N PRO A 98 -2.71 35.47 4.99
CA PRO A 98 -1.85 34.42 5.53
C PRO A 98 -2.53 33.52 6.56
N VAL A 99 -1.89 32.39 6.89
CA VAL A 99 -2.34 31.48 7.95
C VAL A 99 -2.29 32.22 9.29
N VAL A 100 -3.38 32.19 10.05
CA VAL A 100 -3.51 32.84 11.36
C VAL A 100 -3.68 31.76 12.44
N ASP A 101 -3.06 31.97 13.60
CA ASP A 101 -3.22 31.09 14.76
C ASP A 101 -4.68 31.09 15.23
N ASN A 102 -5.18 29.93 15.65
CA ASN A 102 -6.52 29.82 16.21
C ASN A 102 -6.49 30.27 17.69
N PRO A 103 -7.23 31.33 18.08
CA PRO A 103 -7.27 31.78 19.47
C PRO A 103 -7.88 30.75 20.44
N GLU A 104 -8.64 29.78 19.92
CA GLU A 104 -9.23 28.69 20.73
C GLU A 104 -8.26 27.53 20.98
N TYR A 105 -7.10 27.50 20.31
CA TYR A 105 -6.08 26.47 20.50
C TYR A 105 -5.41 26.62 21.87
N LEU A 106 -5.39 25.54 22.65
CA LEU A 106 -4.86 25.48 24.02
C LEU A 106 -3.32 25.56 24.13
N GLY A 107 -2.63 25.81 23.02
CA GLY A 107 -1.18 26.04 22.96
C GLY A 107 -0.33 24.77 22.79
N LYS A 108 -0.89 23.58 23.01
CA LYS A 108 -0.20 22.29 22.82
C LYS A 108 -1.04 21.29 22.03
N SER A 109 -0.41 20.52 21.15
CA SER A 109 -1.08 19.48 20.39
C SER A 109 -1.37 18.24 21.24
N ILE A 110 -2.23 17.35 20.76
CA ILE A 110 -2.46 16.03 21.38
C ILE A 110 -1.13 15.29 21.56
N LEU A 111 -0.27 15.32 20.54
CA LEU A 111 1.05 14.71 20.59
C LEU A 111 1.94 15.34 21.67
N GLU A 112 1.99 16.67 21.75
CA GLU A 112 2.80 17.36 22.76
C GLU A 112 2.33 17.00 24.17
N ASN A 113 1.02 16.99 24.41
CA ASN A 113 0.45 16.57 25.69
C ASN A 113 0.74 15.10 26.01
N PHE A 114 0.68 14.22 25.01
CA PHE A 114 1.05 12.81 25.15
C PHE A 114 2.50 12.68 25.64
N LEU A 115 3.44 13.27 24.90
CA LEU A 115 4.88 13.10 25.13
C LEU A 115 5.38 13.69 26.46
N GLU A 116 4.73 14.72 26.99
CA GLU A 116 5.12 15.36 28.25
C GLU A 116 5.19 14.42 29.45
N THR A 117 4.35 13.38 29.44
CA THR A 117 4.28 12.38 30.53
C THR A 117 5.06 11.12 30.22
N GLN A 118 5.60 10.99 29.01
CA GLN A 118 6.24 9.76 28.56
C GLN A 118 7.72 9.70 28.92
N PRO A 119 8.25 8.50 29.23
CA PRO A 119 9.68 8.33 29.45
C PRO A 119 10.47 8.51 28.14
N TYR A 120 11.77 8.79 28.26
CA TYR A 120 12.65 9.09 27.13
C TYR A 120 12.60 8.04 26.02
N ASN A 121 12.52 6.75 26.36
CA ASN A 121 12.47 5.69 25.35
C ASN A 121 11.25 5.83 24.43
N ILE A 122 10.08 6.25 24.95
CA ILE A 122 8.89 6.50 24.13
C ILE A 122 9.05 7.79 23.32
N GLN A 123 9.56 8.86 23.94
CA GLN A 123 9.83 10.10 23.21
C GLN A 123 10.80 9.89 22.03
N SER A 124 11.84 9.06 22.23
CA SER A 124 12.85 8.72 21.23
C SER A 124 12.35 7.80 20.11
N MET A 125 11.17 7.20 20.25
CA MET A 125 10.55 6.47 19.13
C MET A 125 10.08 7.41 18.04
N LEU A 126 9.72 8.66 18.38
CA LEU A 126 9.22 9.61 17.41
C LEU A 126 10.37 10.35 16.73
N THR A 127 10.21 10.57 15.43
CA THR A 127 11.12 11.46 14.71
C THR A 127 10.88 12.90 15.15
N GLN A 128 11.95 13.53 15.63
CA GLN A 128 11.98 14.89 16.13
C GLN A 128 13.17 15.63 15.50
N LYS A 129 13.19 16.96 15.58
CA LYS A 129 14.30 17.76 15.03
C LYS A 129 15.68 17.36 15.58
N ASN A 130 15.74 16.92 16.83
CA ASN A 130 16.93 16.43 17.53
C ASN A 130 17.10 14.90 17.47
N ASN A 131 16.12 14.17 16.93
CA ASN A 131 16.13 12.73 16.72
C ASN A 131 15.55 12.41 15.33
N PRO A 132 16.35 12.54 14.25
CA PRO A 132 15.86 12.32 12.89
C PRO A 132 15.60 10.84 12.58
N MET A 133 15.80 9.93 13.54
CA MET A 133 15.82 8.49 13.34
C MET A 133 14.83 7.77 14.25
N GLY A 134 13.67 8.38 14.51
CA GLY A 134 12.56 7.67 15.12
C GLY A 134 12.13 6.44 14.31
N SER A 135 11.38 5.54 14.96
CA SER A 135 10.64 4.44 14.34
C SER A 135 9.17 4.80 14.09
N VAL A 136 8.72 5.98 14.54
CA VAL A 136 7.40 6.53 14.29
C VAL A 136 7.56 7.94 13.69
N ASN A 137 7.02 8.14 12.50
CA ASN A 137 7.05 9.41 11.78
C ASN A 137 5.62 9.87 11.47
N PHE A 138 5.47 11.18 11.27
CA PHE A 138 4.24 11.77 10.76
C PHE A 138 4.55 12.28 9.34
N ASP A 139 4.22 11.47 8.33
CA ASP A 139 4.42 11.80 6.92
C ASP A 139 3.07 12.03 6.25
N GLY A 140 2.88 13.21 5.65
CA GLY A 140 1.58 13.61 5.12
C GLY A 140 0.46 13.44 6.14
N ASP A 141 -0.60 12.75 5.76
CA ASP A 141 -1.77 12.42 6.57
C ASP A 141 -1.60 11.15 7.42
N SER A 142 -0.63 10.28 7.12
CA SER A 142 -0.49 8.98 7.78
C SER A 142 0.48 8.99 8.96
N ILE A 143 0.32 8.02 9.86
CA ILE A 143 1.30 7.70 10.89
C ILE A 143 2.17 6.57 10.34
N GLU A 144 3.44 6.85 10.13
CA GLU A 144 4.38 5.91 9.52
C GLU A 144 5.19 5.20 10.61
N PHE A 145 5.16 3.87 10.59
CA PHE A 145 5.97 3.01 11.45
C PHE A 145 7.08 2.36 10.62
N VAL A 146 8.33 2.53 11.04
CA VAL A 146 9.49 2.06 10.28
C VAL A 146 10.39 1.15 11.13
N THR A 147 10.85 0.06 10.55
CA THR A 147 11.93 -0.76 11.14
C THR A 147 13.26 -0.02 11.08
N LYS A 148 14.04 -0.07 12.16
CA LYS A 148 15.36 0.57 12.28
C LYS A 148 16.49 -0.34 11.85
N TYR A 149 16.35 -1.64 12.06
CA TYR A 149 17.36 -2.61 11.67
C TYR A 149 17.10 -3.10 10.25
N PHE A 150 18.13 -3.10 9.41
CA PHE A 150 18.00 -3.43 7.97
C PHE A 150 18.98 -4.52 7.53
N GLU A 151 20.26 -4.34 7.85
CA GLU A 151 21.34 -5.23 7.41
C GLU A 151 21.18 -6.66 7.93
N ASN A 152 21.22 -7.60 7.01
CA ASN A 152 21.17 -9.05 7.23
C ASN A 152 19.98 -9.50 8.10
N ARG A 153 18.88 -8.75 8.05
CA ARG A 153 17.64 -9.08 8.75
C ARG A 153 16.90 -10.21 8.04
N THR A 154 16.18 -10.98 8.82
CA THR A 154 15.24 -11.97 8.31
C THR A 154 13.83 -11.38 8.21
N ILE A 155 12.93 -12.06 7.51
CA ILE A 155 11.51 -11.68 7.44
C ILE A 155 10.92 -11.60 8.86
N SER A 156 11.12 -12.65 9.68
CA SER A 156 10.58 -12.70 11.04
C SER A 156 11.10 -11.54 11.88
N ASP A 157 12.40 -11.30 11.82
CA ASP A 157 13.07 -10.22 12.53
C ASP A 157 12.44 -8.84 12.25
N SER A 158 12.22 -8.52 10.97
CA SER A 158 11.64 -7.24 10.56
C SER A 158 10.15 -7.15 10.89
N CYS A 159 9.39 -8.22 10.70
CA CYS A 159 7.98 -8.30 11.08
C CYS A 159 7.77 -8.10 12.59
N ASP A 160 8.57 -8.79 13.41
CA ASP A 160 8.49 -8.74 14.87
C ASP A 160 8.85 -7.34 15.40
N GLU A 161 9.85 -6.70 14.79
CA GLU A 161 10.22 -5.31 15.13
C GLU A 161 9.11 -4.31 14.81
N LEU A 162 8.49 -4.41 13.62
CA LEU A 162 7.38 -3.56 13.25
C LEU A 162 6.18 -3.77 14.18
N ALA A 163 5.81 -5.03 14.44
CA ALA A 163 4.72 -5.38 15.34
C ALA A 163 4.96 -4.87 16.76
N ALA A 164 6.17 -5.05 17.30
CA ALA A 164 6.54 -4.55 18.62
C ALA A 164 6.47 -3.02 18.71
N THR A 165 6.92 -2.31 17.67
CA THR A 165 6.89 -0.84 17.61
C THR A 165 5.45 -0.32 17.58
N LYS A 166 4.62 -0.86 16.67
CA LYS A 166 3.19 -0.53 16.57
C LYS A 166 2.47 -0.78 17.88
N LYS A 167 2.69 -1.97 18.47
CA LYS A 167 2.09 -2.36 19.75
C LYS A 167 2.49 -1.42 20.89
N LEU A 168 3.78 -1.12 21.01
CA LEU A 168 4.27 -0.23 22.07
C LEU A 168 3.67 1.17 21.95
N PHE A 169 3.57 1.72 20.73
CA PHE A 169 2.98 3.04 20.51
C PHE A 169 1.49 3.07 20.87
N ILE A 170 0.69 2.11 20.35
CA ILE A 170 -0.76 2.08 20.60
C ILE A 170 -1.09 1.77 22.08
N ASP A 171 -0.30 0.93 22.74
CA ASP A 171 -0.49 0.66 24.17
C ASP A 171 -0.21 1.94 24.98
N LYS A 172 0.87 2.67 24.68
CA LYS A 172 1.25 3.87 25.43
C LYS A 172 0.30 5.04 25.22
N ILE A 173 -0.19 5.26 24.00
CA ILE A 173 -1.17 6.32 23.77
C ILE A 173 -2.48 6.02 24.51
N ASN A 174 -2.94 4.77 24.53
CA ASN A 174 -4.11 4.35 25.29
C ASN A 174 -3.90 4.44 26.82
N GLU A 175 -2.76 3.96 27.33
CA GLU A 175 -2.42 4.04 28.75
C GLU A 175 -2.34 5.48 29.27
N SER A 176 -1.90 6.42 28.41
CA SER A 176 -1.80 7.84 28.77
C SER A 176 -3.16 8.52 28.96
N ALA A 177 -4.23 7.94 28.38
CA ALA A 177 -5.57 8.53 28.32
C ALA A 177 -5.58 10.00 27.80
N VAL A 178 -4.60 10.37 26.96
CA VAL A 178 -4.53 11.70 26.33
C VAL A 178 -5.74 11.95 25.41
N LEU A 179 -6.33 10.88 24.89
CA LEU A 179 -7.57 10.89 24.12
C LEU A 179 -8.67 10.20 24.91
N ASN A 180 -9.90 10.70 24.80
CA ASN A 180 -11.07 10.07 25.40
C ASN A 180 -11.59 8.95 24.47
N GLY A 181 -11.39 7.71 24.88
CA GLY A 181 -11.72 6.51 24.11
C GLY A 181 -10.47 5.68 23.81
N LYS A 182 -10.67 4.41 23.46
CA LYS A 182 -9.57 3.48 23.19
C LYS A 182 -9.30 3.38 21.69
N LEU A 183 -8.03 3.40 21.32
CA LEU A 183 -7.58 3.31 19.93
C LEU A 183 -7.06 1.91 19.60
N HIS A 184 -7.24 1.51 18.34
CA HIS A 184 -6.61 0.35 17.72
C HIS A 184 -6.21 0.67 16.27
N PHE A 185 -5.41 -0.18 15.64
CA PHE A 185 -5.19 -0.09 14.19
C PHE A 185 -6.41 -0.66 13.44
N PRO A 186 -6.78 -0.10 12.28
CA PRO A 186 -7.90 -0.60 11.51
C PRO A 186 -7.64 -2.02 11.01
N ASN A 187 -8.70 -2.85 10.97
CA ASN A 187 -8.60 -4.23 10.48
C ASN A 187 -8.75 -4.33 8.95
N TYR A 188 -9.18 -3.24 8.29
CA TYR A 188 -9.32 -3.09 6.85
C TYR A 188 -9.40 -1.63 6.46
N ASN A 189 -9.31 -1.34 5.16
CA ASN A 189 -9.54 0.01 4.65
C ASN A 189 -11.04 0.33 4.72
N ILE A 190 -11.44 1.09 5.72
CA ILE A 190 -12.83 1.51 5.90
C ILE A 190 -13.18 2.54 4.80
N GLY A 191 -14.39 2.48 4.23
CA GLY A 191 -14.77 3.32 3.09
C GLY A 191 -15.44 4.65 3.46
N LEU A 192 -16.02 4.75 4.66
CA LEU A 192 -16.60 5.98 5.22
C LEU A 192 -16.00 6.26 6.60
N ASN A 193 -15.24 7.35 6.70
CA ASN A 193 -14.49 7.68 7.90
C ASN A 193 -14.61 9.16 8.25
N MET A 194 -14.61 9.45 9.54
CA MET A 194 -14.45 10.81 10.04
C MET A 194 -13.12 10.92 10.78
N PHE A 195 -12.20 11.72 10.25
CA PHE A 195 -10.95 12.03 10.95
C PHE A 195 -11.20 13.07 12.03
N MET A 196 -10.55 12.96 13.18
CA MET A 196 -10.68 13.96 14.23
C MET A 196 -10.18 15.35 13.81
N SER A 197 -9.31 15.42 12.81
CA SER A 197 -8.87 16.66 12.14
C SER A 197 -9.87 17.25 11.16
N ASN A 198 -11.00 16.59 10.90
CA ASN A 198 -12.14 17.17 10.19
C ASN A 198 -13.43 16.47 10.61
N GLN A 199 -14.03 16.96 11.70
CA GLN A 199 -15.25 16.37 12.27
C GLN A 199 -16.53 16.77 11.52
N ASP A 200 -16.43 17.68 10.55
CA ASP A 200 -17.57 18.15 9.76
C ASP A 200 -17.80 17.32 8.49
N HIS A 201 -16.83 16.48 8.11
CA HIS A 201 -16.84 15.77 6.83
C HIS A 201 -16.49 14.28 6.98
N LEU A 202 -17.01 13.49 6.04
CA LEU A 202 -16.66 12.10 5.81
C LEU A 202 -15.66 12.01 4.66
N VAL A 203 -14.61 11.22 4.85
CA VAL A 203 -13.52 11.04 3.88
C VAL A 203 -13.57 9.62 3.31
N LEU A 204 -13.39 9.52 1.99
CA LEU A 204 -13.45 8.27 1.22
C LEU A 204 -12.08 7.59 1.00
N PHE A 205 -10.99 8.37 1.08
CA PHE A 205 -9.64 7.92 0.73
C PHE A 205 -8.74 7.94 1.97
N ASN A 206 -8.50 6.76 2.55
CA ASN A 206 -7.78 6.57 3.81
C ASN A 206 -7.06 5.21 3.83
N ASN A 207 -6.45 4.86 2.71
CA ASN A 207 -5.72 3.61 2.57
C ASN A 207 -4.39 3.72 3.31
N GLY A 208 -4.22 2.90 4.35
CA GLY A 208 -2.87 2.60 4.82
C GLY A 208 -2.05 1.92 3.72
N THR A 209 -0.74 1.85 3.90
CA THR A 209 0.20 1.28 2.93
C THR A 209 1.28 0.47 3.63
N TYR A 210 1.88 -0.45 2.87
CA TYR A 210 3.15 -1.04 3.22
C TYR A 210 4.19 -0.71 2.17
N HIS A 211 5.38 -0.30 2.62
CA HIS A 211 6.55 -0.23 1.77
C HIS A 211 7.59 -1.26 2.21
N PHE A 212 8.14 -1.99 1.25
CA PHE A 212 9.14 -3.03 1.49
C PHE A 212 10.48 -2.63 0.90
N HIS A 213 11.44 -2.40 1.77
CA HIS A 213 12.82 -2.17 1.40
C HIS A 213 13.57 -3.49 1.35
N ILE A 214 14.11 -3.84 0.18
CA ILE A 214 14.76 -5.13 -0.04
C ILE A 214 16.11 -4.90 -0.72
N THR A 215 17.15 -5.50 -0.15
CA THR A 215 18.43 -5.71 -0.82
C THR A 215 18.68 -7.21 -0.94
N LEU A 216 18.85 -7.70 -2.16
CA LEU A 216 19.19 -9.10 -2.42
C LEU A 216 20.65 -9.39 -2.04
N PRO A 217 20.99 -10.64 -1.70
CA PRO A 217 22.36 -11.02 -1.31
C PRO A 217 23.42 -10.50 -2.27
N THR A 218 24.26 -9.59 -1.78
CA THR A 218 25.25 -8.84 -2.55
C THR A 218 26.61 -8.93 -1.89
N LEU A 219 27.65 -9.21 -2.66
CA LEU A 219 29.01 -9.26 -2.14
C LEU A 219 29.56 -7.84 -1.92
N THR A 220 30.07 -7.60 -0.72
CA THR A 220 30.66 -6.32 -0.32
C THR A 220 32.09 -6.49 0.14
N GLU A 221 32.94 -5.47 -0.08
CA GLU A 221 34.26 -5.34 0.52
C GLU A 221 34.37 -3.99 1.24
N ASN A 222 34.77 -4.02 2.52
CA ASN A 222 34.82 -2.83 3.38
C ASN A 222 33.53 -1.99 3.33
N SER A 223 32.37 -2.67 3.43
CA SER A 223 31.03 -2.07 3.36
C SER A 223 30.75 -1.33 2.05
N ARG A 224 31.34 -1.79 0.93
CA ARG A 224 31.05 -1.28 -0.41
C ARG A 224 30.75 -2.44 -1.34
N ILE A 225 29.73 -2.27 -2.18
CA ILE A 225 29.39 -3.22 -3.24
C ILE A 225 30.61 -3.40 -4.16
N ILE A 226 31.03 -4.65 -4.38
CA ILE A 226 32.20 -4.96 -5.22
C ILE A 226 31.87 -4.80 -6.71
N ASP A 227 30.72 -5.35 -7.13
CA ASP A 227 30.23 -5.31 -8.51
C ASP A 227 28.92 -4.51 -8.56
N TYR A 228 29.04 -3.20 -8.67
CA TYR A 228 27.88 -2.32 -8.72
C TYR A 228 27.04 -2.50 -10.01
N PRO A 229 27.62 -2.68 -11.22
CA PRO A 229 26.85 -3.05 -12.41
C PRO A 229 26.05 -4.35 -12.23
N GLY A 230 26.65 -5.38 -11.62
CA GLY A 230 25.97 -6.62 -11.29
C GLY A 230 24.84 -6.43 -10.29
N PHE A 231 25.07 -5.64 -9.23
CA PHE A 231 24.05 -5.25 -8.26
C PHE A 231 22.86 -4.56 -8.94
N ASP A 232 23.13 -3.54 -9.74
CA ASP A 232 22.11 -2.76 -10.45
C ASP A 232 21.26 -3.63 -11.38
N LYS A 233 21.92 -4.48 -12.17
CA LYS A 233 21.25 -5.41 -13.08
C LYS A 233 20.38 -6.40 -12.33
N THR A 234 20.88 -6.95 -11.21
CA THR A 234 20.18 -7.97 -10.42
C THR A 234 18.90 -7.39 -9.81
N HIS A 235 19.00 -6.22 -9.17
CA HIS A 235 17.85 -5.57 -8.55
C HIS A 235 16.84 -5.06 -9.58
N SER A 236 17.30 -4.50 -10.70
CA SER A 236 16.38 -4.09 -11.78
C SER A 236 15.63 -5.27 -12.38
N ASN A 237 16.28 -6.43 -12.54
CA ASN A 237 15.63 -7.65 -13.04
C ASN A 237 14.59 -8.18 -12.04
N ALA A 238 14.90 -8.12 -10.74
CA ALA A 238 13.96 -8.48 -9.69
C ALA A 238 12.74 -7.54 -9.66
N ILE A 239 12.93 -6.22 -9.78
CA ILE A 239 11.83 -5.25 -9.87
C ILE A 239 10.94 -5.57 -11.07
N TYR A 240 11.52 -5.77 -12.26
CA TYR A 240 10.71 -6.08 -13.45
C TYR A 240 9.90 -7.36 -13.27
N LEU A 241 10.45 -8.39 -12.63
CA LEU A 241 9.67 -9.58 -12.32
C LEU A 241 8.56 -9.29 -11.30
N LEU A 242 8.82 -8.52 -10.25
CA LEU A 242 7.80 -8.16 -9.26
C LEU A 242 6.66 -7.34 -9.89
N GLN A 243 6.94 -6.47 -10.86
CA GLN A 243 5.91 -5.76 -11.65
C GLN A 243 4.97 -6.74 -12.38
N TRP A 244 5.50 -7.84 -12.92
CA TRP A 244 4.66 -8.91 -13.48
C TRP A 244 3.73 -9.56 -12.45
N PHE A 245 4.07 -9.47 -11.16
CA PHE A 245 3.26 -10.01 -10.07
C PHE A 245 2.30 -9.01 -9.41
N GLU A 246 2.43 -7.70 -9.66
CA GLU A 246 1.55 -6.68 -9.08
C GLU A 246 0.04 -6.94 -9.26
N PRO A 247 -0.46 -7.39 -10.44
CA PRO A 247 -1.88 -7.72 -10.61
C PRO A 247 -2.39 -8.78 -9.61
N PHE A 248 -1.55 -9.75 -9.25
CA PHE A 248 -1.95 -10.79 -8.32
C PHE A 248 -2.04 -10.26 -6.88
N PHE A 249 -1.07 -9.43 -6.47
CA PHE A 249 -1.14 -8.76 -5.17
C PHE A 249 -2.36 -7.83 -5.09
N ILE A 250 -2.67 -7.07 -6.15
CA ILE A 250 -3.88 -6.25 -6.22
C ILE A 250 -5.14 -7.10 -6.02
N SER A 251 -5.27 -8.22 -6.75
CA SER A 251 -6.46 -9.09 -6.68
C SER A 251 -6.65 -9.82 -5.35
N THR A 252 -5.62 -9.91 -4.51
CA THR A 252 -5.65 -10.65 -3.25
C THR A 252 -5.54 -9.78 -2.01
N LEU A 253 -4.90 -8.62 -2.10
CA LEU A 253 -4.60 -7.72 -0.97
C LEU A 253 -5.10 -6.29 -1.16
N GLY A 254 -5.44 -5.89 -2.38
CA GLY A 254 -5.80 -4.51 -2.69
C GLY A 254 -7.08 -4.05 -1.98
N SER A 255 -7.21 -2.74 -1.82
CA SER A 255 -8.32 -2.10 -1.12
C SER A 255 -9.35 -1.51 -2.08
N PRO A 256 -10.54 -2.14 -2.20
CA PRO A 256 -11.60 -1.69 -3.12
C PRO A 256 -12.05 -0.27 -2.80
N ASP A 257 -12.56 0.41 -3.83
CA ASP A 257 -13.37 1.59 -3.66
C ASP A 257 -14.77 1.18 -3.15
N ILE A 258 -15.23 1.75 -2.04
CA ILE A 258 -16.58 1.50 -1.53
C ILE A 258 -17.66 1.87 -2.57
N MET A 259 -17.36 2.81 -3.47
CA MET A 259 -18.28 3.23 -4.53
C MET A 259 -18.55 2.10 -5.53
N ASP A 260 -17.58 1.22 -5.80
CA ASP A 260 -17.81 0.02 -6.62
C ASP A 260 -18.78 -0.95 -5.93
N THR A 261 -18.60 -1.11 -4.62
CA THR A 261 -19.47 -1.99 -3.81
C THR A 261 -20.91 -1.46 -3.81
N ILE A 262 -21.08 -0.15 -3.63
CA ILE A 262 -22.38 0.51 -3.71
C ILE A 262 -23.00 0.31 -5.10
N SER A 263 -22.26 0.63 -6.16
CA SER A 263 -22.76 0.53 -7.53
C SER A 263 -23.28 -0.87 -7.83
N LYS A 264 -22.49 -1.91 -7.50
CA LYS A 264 -22.89 -3.31 -7.71
C LYS A 264 -24.09 -3.72 -6.87
N LYS A 265 -24.13 -3.36 -5.58
CA LYS A 265 -25.25 -3.70 -4.68
C LYS A 265 -26.58 -3.14 -5.21
N HIS A 266 -26.54 -1.95 -5.80
CA HIS A 266 -27.73 -1.25 -6.29
C HIS A 266 -27.95 -1.37 -7.81
N ASN A 267 -27.12 -2.15 -8.52
CA ASN A 267 -27.15 -2.32 -9.98
C ASN A 267 -27.10 -1.00 -10.76
N LEU A 268 -26.18 -0.12 -10.37
CA LEU A 268 -25.95 1.17 -11.00
C LEU A 268 -24.96 1.06 -12.16
N ASN A 269 -24.85 2.12 -12.97
CA ASN A 269 -24.02 2.12 -14.17
C ASN A 269 -22.58 2.57 -13.90
N GLU A 270 -22.38 3.31 -12.81
CA GLU A 270 -21.09 3.85 -12.38
C GLU A 270 -20.12 2.71 -12.02
N LYS A 271 -18.85 2.86 -12.37
CA LYS A 271 -17.82 1.82 -12.22
C LYS A 271 -16.60 2.39 -11.53
N PHE A 272 -16.16 1.72 -10.48
CA PHE A 272 -14.97 2.10 -9.71
C PHE A 272 -14.06 0.90 -9.53
N ALA A 273 -12.87 1.11 -8.97
CA ALA A 273 -11.90 0.05 -8.79
C ALA A 273 -12.33 -0.91 -7.67
N SER A 274 -12.61 -2.18 -8.00
CA SER A 274 -12.80 -3.25 -7.01
C SER A 274 -11.49 -3.82 -6.47
N GLY A 275 -10.37 -3.63 -7.16
CA GLY A 275 -9.07 -4.19 -6.77
C GLY A 275 -8.33 -3.29 -5.81
N SER A 276 -7.96 -2.10 -6.27
CA SER A 276 -7.29 -1.11 -5.43
C SER A 276 -7.64 0.29 -5.93
N MET A 277 -8.38 1.04 -5.13
CA MET A 277 -8.66 2.45 -5.39
C MET A 277 -7.36 3.26 -5.45
N ARG A 278 -6.41 3.00 -4.54
CA ARG A 278 -5.13 3.70 -4.48
C ARG A 278 -4.30 3.47 -5.74
N ASN A 279 -4.13 2.22 -6.18
CA ASN A 279 -3.35 1.94 -7.39
C ASN A 279 -4.04 2.39 -8.69
N ALA A 280 -5.36 2.59 -8.67
CA ALA A 280 -6.10 3.10 -9.82
C ALA A 280 -5.93 4.62 -10.03
N MET A 281 -5.91 5.42 -8.94
CA MET A 281 -5.99 6.89 -9.06
C MET A 281 -5.02 7.72 -8.21
N SER A 282 -4.19 7.10 -7.36
CA SER A 282 -3.22 7.84 -6.53
C SER A 282 -2.17 8.55 -7.38
N ARG A 283 -1.77 9.75 -6.95
CA ARG A 283 -0.60 10.44 -7.52
C ARG A 283 0.74 9.90 -7.03
N TYR A 284 0.77 9.19 -5.90
CA TYR A 284 2.01 8.79 -5.22
C TYR A 284 2.39 7.33 -5.41
N THR A 285 1.46 6.54 -5.96
CA THR A 285 1.65 5.12 -6.26
C THR A 285 1.18 4.80 -7.67
N GLY A 286 1.86 3.87 -8.33
CA GLY A 286 1.47 3.36 -9.65
C GLY A 286 1.63 1.85 -9.72
N VAL A 287 1.43 1.28 -10.91
CA VAL A 287 1.60 -0.15 -11.19
C VAL A 287 2.47 -0.30 -12.45
N GLY A 288 3.58 -1.00 -12.34
CA GLY A 288 4.59 -1.19 -13.38
C GLY A 288 5.36 0.07 -13.78
N THR A 289 5.27 1.16 -13.00
CA THR A 289 5.75 2.48 -13.40
C THR A 289 7.26 2.68 -13.26
N PHE A 290 7.98 1.81 -12.55
CA PHE A 290 9.44 1.81 -12.56
C PHE A 290 9.95 1.36 -13.92
N ASN A 291 10.93 2.11 -14.44
CA ASN A 291 11.71 1.73 -15.61
C ASN A 291 13.18 1.97 -15.31
N LYS A 292 14.06 1.06 -15.73
CA LYS A 292 15.52 1.15 -15.51
C LYS A 292 16.18 2.42 -16.06
N ALA A 293 15.52 3.13 -16.99
CA ALA A 293 15.99 4.41 -17.52
C ALA A 293 15.72 5.60 -16.58
N MET A 294 14.89 5.42 -15.55
CA MET A 294 14.57 6.45 -14.58
C MET A 294 15.71 6.71 -13.60
N ALA A 295 15.68 7.89 -12.98
CA ALA A 295 16.64 8.24 -11.93
C ALA A 295 16.43 7.39 -10.67
N LYS A 296 17.54 7.08 -10.00
CA LYS A 296 17.56 6.39 -8.71
C LYS A 296 17.29 7.35 -7.55
N GLY A 297 16.91 6.82 -6.39
CA GLY A 297 16.60 7.59 -5.18
C GLY A 297 15.10 7.71 -4.92
N LYS A 298 14.72 8.61 -4.00
CA LYS A 298 13.30 8.88 -3.67
C LYS A 298 12.65 9.68 -4.81
N VAL A 299 11.91 9.01 -5.68
CA VAL A 299 11.03 9.62 -6.68
C VAL A 299 9.58 9.36 -6.25
N LEU A 300 8.80 10.44 -6.18
CA LEU A 300 7.41 10.36 -5.71
C LEU A 300 6.42 10.22 -6.86
N THR A 301 6.60 11.03 -7.90
CA THR A 301 5.69 11.13 -9.02
C THR A 301 6.47 11.34 -10.32
N TYR A 302 5.82 11.03 -11.44
CA TYR A 302 6.32 11.26 -12.78
C TYR A 302 5.22 11.89 -13.64
N ASN A 303 5.56 12.88 -14.47
CA ASN A 303 4.58 13.49 -15.36
C ASN A 303 4.08 12.46 -16.39
N VAL A 304 2.77 12.36 -16.59
CA VAL A 304 2.16 11.34 -17.45
C VAL A 304 2.61 11.44 -18.90
N ASP A 305 2.76 12.66 -19.45
CA ASP A 305 3.18 12.85 -20.83
C ASP A 305 4.66 12.49 -21.04
N GLU A 306 5.51 12.76 -20.04
CA GLU A 306 6.89 12.30 -20.04
C GLU A 306 6.99 10.77 -19.90
N PHE A 307 6.18 10.17 -19.01
CA PHE A 307 6.15 8.70 -18.85
C PHE A 307 5.73 8.01 -20.15
N ARG A 308 4.76 8.58 -20.85
CA ARG A 308 4.26 8.05 -22.13
C ARG A 308 5.35 7.92 -23.19
N LYS A 309 6.43 8.72 -23.12
CA LYS A 309 7.59 8.61 -24.03
C LYS A 309 8.39 7.33 -23.82
N LEU A 310 8.25 6.66 -22.67
CA LEU A 310 8.87 5.38 -22.38
C LEU A 310 8.05 4.21 -22.94
N LEU A 311 6.75 4.40 -23.17
CA LEU A 311 5.82 3.38 -23.67
C LEU A 311 6.00 3.17 -25.18
N LYS A 312 5.67 1.96 -25.65
CA LYS A 312 5.78 1.56 -27.06
C LYS A 312 4.51 1.77 -27.88
N PHE A 313 3.49 2.39 -27.28
CA PHE A 313 2.18 2.61 -27.88
C PHE A 313 1.65 4.00 -27.52
N GLY A 314 0.76 4.52 -28.37
CA GLY A 314 0.07 5.79 -28.19
C GLY A 314 -1.16 5.68 -27.30
N LYS A 315 -1.67 6.84 -26.86
CA LYS A 315 -2.92 6.93 -26.05
C LYS A 315 -4.12 6.34 -26.79
N GLU A 316 -4.22 6.59 -28.09
CA GLU A 316 -5.34 6.16 -28.93
C GLU A 316 -5.47 4.63 -29.04
N GLU A 317 -4.40 3.89 -28.76
CA GLU A 317 -4.41 2.42 -28.77
C GLU A 317 -5.07 1.84 -27.51
N ASN A 318 -5.24 2.64 -26.46
CA ASN A 318 -5.85 2.27 -25.17
C ASN A 318 -5.25 0.99 -24.54
N ILE A 319 -3.94 0.75 -24.75
CA ILE A 319 -3.24 -0.41 -24.21
C ILE A 319 -2.83 -0.17 -22.76
N TRP A 320 -2.37 1.04 -22.42
CA TRP A 320 -1.95 1.33 -21.04
C TRP A 320 -3.12 1.07 -20.09
N TRP A 321 -2.89 0.28 -19.03
CA TRP A 321 -3.90 0.07 -17.98
C TRP A 321 -4.48 1.39 -17.46
N ARG A 322 -3.67 2.47 -17.41
CA ARG A 322 -4.11 3.79 -16.94
C ARG A 322 -5.10 4.46 -17.90
N ASP A 323 -4.88 4.31 -19.20
CA ASP A 323 -5.81 4.81 -20.24
C ASP A 323 -7.11 3.98 -20.21
N GLN A 324 -7.01 2.67 -19.95
CA GLN A 324 -8.17 1.81 -19.74
C GLN A 324 -8.97 2.22 -18.50
N VAL A 325 -8.31 2.55 -17.38
CA VAL A 325 -8.97 3.10 -16.18
C VAL A 325 -9.71 4.40 -16.50
N GLU A 326 -9.07 5.36 -17.17
CA GLU A 326 -9.68 6.65 -17.52
C GLU A 326 -10.92 6.50 -18.44
N SER A 327 -10.86 5.52 -19.36
CA SER A 327 -11.94 5.25 -20.32
C SER A 327 -13.11 4.43 -19.74
N GLU A 328 -12.83 3.49 -18.84
CA GLU A 328 -13.81 2.49 -18.38
C GLU A 328 -14.35 2.71 -16.96
N LEU A 329 -13.60 3.42 -16.11
CA LEU A 329 -14.01 3.74 -14.73
C LEU A 329 -14.39 5.21 -14.61
N ASP A 330 -15.15 5.55 -13.58
CA ASP A 330 -15.68 6.90 -13.35
C ASP A 330 -14.69 7.80 -12.60
N TYR A 331 -13.43 7.76 -13.03
CA TYR A 331 -12.35 8.58 -12.49
C TYR A 331 -11.89 9.69 -13.46
N GLU A 332 -11.43 10.80 -12.90
CA GLU A 332 -10.68 11.88 -13.55
C GLU A 332 -9.24 11.83 -13.04
N LEU A 333 -8.33 11.20 -13.80
CA LEU A 333 -6.98 10.93 -13.33
C LEU A 333 -6.06 12.16 -13.39
N LEU A 334 -5.17 12.28 -12.41
CA LEU A 334 -4.22 13.40 -12.26
C LEU A 334 -3.13 13.42 -13.35
N SER A 335 -2.53 14.58 -13.62
CA SER A 335 -1.47 14.75 -14.64
C SER A 335 -0.13 14.09 -14.29
N ASP A 336 0.02 13.61 -13.06
CA ASP A 336 1.18 12.88 -12.58
C ASP A 336 0.78 11.46 -12.19
N VAL A 337 1.67 10.51 -12.43
CA VAL A 337 1.53 9.11 -12.01
C VAL A 337 2.54 8.81 -10.91
N GLY A 338 2.13 8.03 -9.92
CA GLY A 338 3.03 7.58 -8.87
C GLY A 338 3.96 6.45 -9.30
N LEU A 339 4.93 6.14 -8.44
CA LEU A 339 5.85 5.03 -8.66
C LEU A 339 5.45 3.80 -7.84
N ASP A 340 5.65 2.62 -8.42
CA ASP A 340 5.56 1.30 -7.78
C ASP A 340 6.86 0.92 -7.04
N PHE A 341 8.01 1.36 -7.56
CA PHE A 341 9.32 1.15 -6.95
C PHE A 341 10.19 2.41 -6.93
N ASN A 342 11.00 2.54 -5.89
CA ASN A 342 12.21 3.35 -5.93
C ASN A 342 13.43 2.44 -5.84
N GLN A 343 14.33 2.54 -6.82
CA GLN A 343 15.63 1.89 -6.74
C GLN A 343 16.60 2.77 -5.94
N GLU A 344 17.32 2.19 -4.98
CA GLU A 344 18.31 2.93 -4.17
C GLU A 344 17.73 4.17 -3.47
N LYS A 345 16.51 4.08 -2.91
CA LYS A 345 15.88 5.15 -2.10
C LYS A 345 16.81 5.64 -0.98
N MET A 346 17.53 4.73 -0.33
CA MET A 346 18.44 5.01 0.79
C MET A 346 19.85 4.46 0.50
N TYR A 347 20.71 5.24 -0.17
CA TYR A 347 22.08 4.84 -0.52
C TYR A 347 22.13 3.43 -1.18
N GLN A 348 22.98 2.51 -0.70
CA GLN A 348 23.17 1.15 -1.22
C GLN A 348 22.03 0.17 -0.85
N SER A 349 20.80 0.67 -0.68
CA SER A 349 19.59 -0.15 -0.56
C SER A 349 19.20 -0.67 -1.95
N GLY A 350 18.79 -1.93 -2.11
CA GLY A 350 18.34 -2.46 -3.40
C GLY A 350 17.17 -1.67 -3.99
N PHE A 351 15.97 -1.94 -3.49
CA PHE A 351 14.76 -1.22 -3.89
C PHE A 351 13.76 -1.09 -2.75
N GLU A 352 12.87 -0.12 -2.87
CA GLU A 352 11.64 0.01 -2.11
C GLU A 352 10.47 -0.36 -3.03
N PHE A 353 9.60 -1.27 -2.60
CA PHE A 353 8.35 -1.61 -3.26
C PHE A 353 7.19 -0.94 -2.50
N ARG A 354 6.38 -0.12 -3.16
CA ARG A 354 5.40 0.79 -2.53
C ARG A 354 3.96 0.65 -3.03
N SER A 355 3.69 -0.31 -3.92
CA SER A 355 2.35 -0.54 -4.51
C SER A 355 1.34 -1.23 -3.59
N PHE A 356 1.74 -1.63 -2.38
CA PHE A 356 0.84 -2.34 -1.48
C PHE A 356 -0.07 -1.38 -0.71
N ASP A 357 -1.36 -1.66 -0.79
CA ASP A 357 -2.32 -1.18 0.20
C ASP A 357 -2.10 -1.93 1.52
N GLU A 358 -2.51 -1.33 2.64
CA GLU A 358 -2.42 -1.97 3.95
C GLU A 358 -3.33 -3.20 4.01
N PHE A 359 -2.77 -4.28 4.55
CA PHE A 359 -3.42 -5.56 4.79
C PHE A 359 -3.10 -6.05 6.21
N PRO A 360 -3.75 -7.12 6.72
CA PRO A 360 -3.50 -7.59 8.08
C PRO A 360 -2.04 -8.00 8.29
N ALA A 361 -1.43 -7.51 9.38
CA ALA A 361 -0.04 -7.83 9.71
C ALA A 361 0.23 -9.35 9.86
N THR A 362 -0.80 -10.16 10.09
CA THR A 362 -0.73 -11.62 10.11
C THR A 362 -0.30 -12.22 8.76
N TYR A 363 -0.54 -11.54 7.64
CA TYR A 363 -0.11 -11.99 6.31
C TYR A 363 1.29 -11.53 5.94
N LEU A 364 1.90 -10.63 6.73
CA LEU A 364 3.15 -9.96 6.37
C LEU A 364 4.32 -10.92 6.13
N ASN A 365 4.43 -11.97 6.95
CA ASN A 365 5.44 -13.01 6.77
C ASN A 365 5.28 -13.74 5.42
N ASP A 366 4.06 -14.15 5.06
CA ASP A 366 3.79 -14.87 3.82
C ASP A 366 3.92 -13.97 2.59
N VAL A 367 3.50 -12.71 2.68
CA VAL A 367 3.67 -11.73 1.59
C VAL A 367 5.16 -11.46 1.33
N LEU A 368 5.95 -11.24 2.38
CA LEU A 368 7.41 -11.06 2.23
C LEU A 368 8.08 -12.33 1.73
N HIS A 369 7.62 -13.52 2.15
CA HIS A 369 8.12 -14.78 1.61
C HIS A 369 7.80 -14.93 0.12
N ALA A 370 6.59 -14.54 -0.32
CA ALA A 370 6.24 -14.51 -1.74
C ALA A 370 7.15 -13.56 -2.53
N ILE A 371 7.41 -12.35 -2.01
CA ILE A 371 8.33 -11.39 -2.64
C ILE A 371 9.75 -11.97 -2.74
N VAL A 372 10.29 -12.52 -1.65
CA VAL A 372 11.63 -13.14 -1.63
C VAL A 372 11.71 -14.33 -2.59
N LEU A 373 10.66 -15.15 -2.66
CA LEU A 373 10.58 -16.28 -3.59
C LEU A 373 10.55 -15.83 -5.06
N ILE A 374 9.82 -14.75 -5.37
CA ILE A 374 9.83 -14.15 -6.70
C ILE A 374 11.22 -13.58 -7.01
N CYS A 375 11.86 -12.91 -6.05
CA CYS A 375 13.24 -12.44 -6.21
C CYS A 375 14.23 -13.59 -6.44
N GLU A 376 14.10 -14.72 -5.73
CA GLU A 376 14.90 -15.94 -5.97
C GLU A 376 14.72 -16.44 -7.41
N HIS A 377 13.48 -16.50 -7.89
CA HIS A 377 13.21 -16.88 -9.28
C HIS A 377 13.85 -15.89 -10.27
N SER A 378 13.85 -14.59 -9.97
CA SER A 378 14.49 -13.57 -10.82
C SER A 378 16.00 -13.78 -10.98
N LEU A 379 16.70 -14.41 -10.02
CA LEU A 379 18.12 -14.74 -10.16
C LEU A 379 18.37 -15.83 -11.22
N ASN A 380 17.36 -16.66 -11.47
CA ASN A 380 17.38 -17.78 -12.40
C ASN A 380 16.66 -17.45 -13.72
N LEU A 381 16.03 -16.28 -13.82
CA LEU A 381 15.31 -15.78 -14.99
C LEU A 381 15.95 -14.46 -15.48
N PRO A 382 17.05 -14.51 -16.24
CA PRO A 382 17.75 -13.28 -16.65
C PRO A 382 17.01 -12.54 -17.78
N ASN A 383 17.07 -11.21 -17.73
CA ASN A 383 16.52 -10.30 -18.76
C ASN A 383 14.99 -10.33 -18.83
N VAL A 384 14.34 -10.29 -17.67
CA VAL A 384 12.88 -10.11 -17.58
C VAL A 384 12.50 -8.85 -18.38
N THR A 385 11.47 -8.97 -19.21
CA THR A 385 10.95 -7.85 -20.00
C THR A 385 10.11 -6.95 -19.12
N TRP A 386 10.09 -5.65 -19.45
CA TRP A 386 9.24 -4.71 -18.73
C TRP A 386 7.77 -5.03 -19.00
N GLY A 387 6.95 -5.12 -17.94
CA GLY A 387 5.54 -5.52 -18.05
C GLY A 387 4.73 -4.64 -19.00
N HIS A 388 5.03 -3.33 -19.04
CA HIS A 388 4.35 -2.40 -19.95
C HIS A 388 4.51 -2.74 -21.43
N ASP A 389 5.55 -3.46 -21.83
CA ASP A 389 5.73 -3.89 -23.22
C ASP A 389 4.71 -4.98 -23.63
N SER A 390 4.01 -5.60 -22.67
CA SER A 390 3.02 -6.64 -22.89
C SER A 390 1.59 -6.08 -22.82
N VAL A 391 0.82 -6.29 -23.89
CA VAL A 391 -0.62 -6.00 -23.91
C VAL A 391 -1.36 -6.84 -22.86
N VAL A 392 -0.98 -8.12 -22.74
CA VAL A 392 -1.58 -9.05 -21.79
C VAL A 392 -1.34 -8.61 -20.35
N TRP A 393 -0.13 -8.16 -20.01
CA TRP A 393 0.15 -7.64 -18.67
C TRP A 393 -0.66 -6.38 -18.37
N ASN A 394 -0.71 -5.40 -19.29
CA ASN A 394 -1.51 -4.19 -19.07
C ASN A 394 -3.00 -4.52 -18.89
N ASN A 395 -3.54 -5.44 -19.70
CA ASN A 395 -4.91 -5.91 -19.55
C ASN A 395 -5.15 -6.61 -18.22
N LEU A 396 -4.17 -7.39 -17.75
CA LEU A 396 -4.27 -8.07 -16.45
C LEU A 396 -4.22 -7.07 -15.28
N VAL A 397 -3.35 -6.05 -15.34
CA VAL A 397 -3.36 -4.94 -14.38
C VAL A 397 -4.73 -4.28 -14.36
N PHE A 398 -5.24 -3.85 -15.51
CA PHE A 398 -6.57 -3.23 -15.60
C PHE A 398 -7.67 -4.13 -15.03
N LYS A 399 -7.71 -5.41 -15.40
CA LYS A 399 -8.67 -6.39 -14.87
C LYS A 399 -8.54 -6.57 -13.36
N SER A 400 -7.32 -6.59 -12.82
CA SER A 400 -7.09 -6.69 -11.38
C SER A 400 -7.61 -5.46 -10.64
N LEU A 401 -7.39 -4.25 -11.18
CA LEU A 401 -7.91 -3.00 -10.62
C LEU A 401 -9.45 -2.94 -10.72
N LYS A 402 -10.02 -3.37 -11.84
CA LYS A 402 -11.46 -3.30 -12.12
C LYS A 402 -12.28 -4.36 -11.39
N TYR A 403 -11.77 -5.58 -11.25
CA TYR A 403 -12.56 -6.71 -10.72
C TYR A 403 -12.07 -7.24 -9.36
N GLY A 404 -10.86 -6.87 -8.92
CA GLY A 404 -10.32 -7.30 -7.62
C GLY A 404 -10.29 -8.82 -7.46
N TYR A 405 -10.85 -9.33 -6.37
CA TYR A 405 -10.89 -10.77 -6.09
C TYR A 405 -11.70 -11.58 -7.12
N LEU A 406 -12.55 -10.93 -7.92
CA LEU A 406 -13.33 -11.57 -8.98
C LEU A 406 -12.58 -11.65 -10.30
N THR A 407 -11.31 -11.22 -10.37
CA THR A 407 -10.55 -11.29 -11.60
C THR A 407 -10.34 -12.73 -12.05
N GLU A 408 -10.85 -13.04 -13.24
CA GLU A 408 -10.60 -14.30 -13.94
C GLU A 408 -9.33 -14.22 -14.78
N ILE A 409 -8.69 -15.36 -15.02
CA ILE A 409 -7.52 -15.47 -15.89
C ILE A 409 -7.81 -16.34 -17.12
N THR A 410 -7.56 -15.77 -18.30
CA THR A 410 -7.81 -16.39 -19.60
C THR A 410 -6.68 -17.33 -20.01
N LYS A 411 -6.93 -18.15 -21.04
CA LYS A 411 -5.90 -19.06 -21.59
C LYS A 411 -4.69 -18.33 -22.15
N GLU A 412 -4.89 -17.16 -22.74
CA GLU A 412 -3.83 -16.31 -23.30
C GLU A 412 -2.98 -15.71 -22.18
N GLU A 413 -3.61 -15.11 -21.17
CA GLU A 413 -2.93 -14.56 -19.98
C GLU A 413 -2.10 -15.62 -19.25
N LYS A 414 -2.68 -16.81 -19.01
CA LYS A 414 -1.94 -17.94 -18.43
C LYS A 414 -0.72 -18.29 -19.26
N LYS A 415 -0.89 -18.42 -20.59
CA LYS A 415 0.20 -18.82 -21.48
C LYS A 415 1.34 -17.82 -21.40
N GLU A 416 1.06 -16.52 -21.49
CA GLU A 416 2.09 -15.50 -21.47
C GLU A 416 2.85 -15.47 -20.14
N ILE A 417 2.13 -15.55 -19.02
CA ILE A 417 2.76 -15.57 -17.70
C ILE A 417 3.60 -16.85 -17.51
N LEU A 418 3.09 -18.02 -17.89
CA LEU A 418 3.85 -19.27 -17.77
C LEU A 418 5.06 -19.29 -18.70
N ASP A 419 4.95 -18.75 -19.91
CA ASP A 419 6.07 -18.64 -20.85
C ASP A 419 7.14 -17.67 -20.31
N LEU A 420 6.75 -16.52 -19.75
CA LEU A 420 7.63 -15.57 -19.09
C LEU A 420 8.39 -16.23 -17.92
N LEU A 421 7.66 -16.92 -17.05
CA LEU A 421 8.22 -17.59 -15.86
C LEU A 421 8.95 -18.89 -16.19
N GLN A 422 8.99 -19.30 -17.46
CA GLN A 422 9.54 -20.59 -17.91
C GLN A 422 8.92 -21.80 -17.19
N LEU A 423 7.62 -21.71 -16.85
CA LEU A 423 6.84 -22.75 -16.18
C LEU A 423 5.97 -23.56 -17.16
N SER A 424 6.22 -23.47 -18.46
CA SER A 424 5.41 -24.15 -19.49
C SER A 424 5.42 -25.68 -19.36
N SER A 425 6.40 -26.28 -18.69
CA SER A 425 6.40 -27.70 -18.32
C SER A 425 5.27 -28.10 -17.37
N HIS A 426 4.78 -27.15 -16.56
CA HIS A 426 3.70 -27.33 -15.59
C HIS A 426 2.33 -26.93 -16.15
N LYS A 427 2.24 -26.59 -17.45
CA LYS A 427 1.03 -26.01 -18.06
C LYS A 427 -0.26 -26.73 -17.72
N THR A 428 -0.24 -28.07 -17.73
CA THR A 428 -1.42 -28.92 -17.43
C THR A 428 -1.99 -28.66 -16.02
N GLU A 429 -1.15 -28.32 -15.05
CA GLU A 429 -1.55 -28.01 -13.68
C GLU A 429 -2.31 -26.68 -13.57
N PHE A 430 -2.23 -25.81 -14.58
CA PHE A 430 -2.86 -24.49 -14.62
C PHE A 430 -4.10 -24.41 -15.54
N GLU A 431 -4.35 -25.44 -16.36
CA GLU A 431 -5.37 -25.38 -17.42
C GLU A 431 -6.78 -25.11 -16.87
N THR A 432 -7.14 -25.73 -15.75
CA THR A 432 -8.48 -25.66 -15.15
C THR A 432 -8.68 -24.46 -14.23
N ILE A 433 -7.63 -23.71 -13.89
CA ILE A 433 -7.71 -22.62 -12.91
C ILE A 433 -8.40 -21.39 -13.52
N GLY A 434 -9.62 -21.05 -13.09
CA GLY A 434 -10.34 -19.89 -13.63
C GLY A 434 -9.98 -18.55 -12.98
N MET A 435 -9.67 -18.58 -11.67
CA MET A 435 -9.48 -17.38 -10.86
C MET A 435 -8.01 -16.95 -10.77
N LEU A 436 -7.77 -15.64 -10.78
CA LEU A 436 -6.42 -15.06 -10.75
C LEU A 436 -5.68 -15.38 -9.44
N ASP A 437 -6.37 -15.36 -8.30
CA ASP A 437 -5.79 -15.66 -6.99
C ASP A 437 -5.30 -17.11 -6.87
N THR A 438 -6.12 -18.05 -7.34
CA THR A 438 -5.82 -19.48 -7.34
C THR A 438 -4.64 -19.75 -8.28
N PHE A 439 -4.59 -19.04 -9.42
CA PHE A 439 -3.47 -19.12 -10.35
C PHE A 439 -2.18 -18.59 -9.74
N PHE A 440 -2.26 -17.47 -9.02
CA PHE A 440 -1.13 -16.88 -8.29
C PHE A 440 -0.55 -17.82 -7.24
N PHE A 441 -1.37 -18.33 -6.33
CA PHE A 441 -0.89 -19.24 -5.28
C PHE A 441 -0.36 -20.55 -5.87
N LYS A 442 -0.89 -21.00 -7.02
CA LYS A 442 -0.32 -22.15 -7.73
C LYS A 442 1.07 -21.85 -8.30
N ILE A 443 1.31 -20.65 -8.84
CA ILE A 443 2.65 -20.22 -9.26
C ILE A 443 3.60 -20.25 -8.06
N LEU A 444 3.20 -19.63 -6.93
CA LEU A 444 4.02 -19.58 -5.72
C LEU A 444 4.35 -20.99 -5.20
N ALA A 445 3.41 -21.93 -5.27
CA ALA A 445 3.65 -23.33 -4.93
C ALA A 445 4.71 -24.00 -5.82
N VAL A 446 4.61 -23.81 -7.15
CA VAL A 446 5.58 -24.36 -8.10
C VAL A 446 6.98 -23.74 -7.89
N LEU A 447 7.05 -22.42 -7.68
CA LEU A 447 8.32 -21.75 -7.40
C LEU A 447 8.91 -22.21 -6.06
N HIS A 448 8.10 -22.35 -5.01
CA HIS A 448 8.55 -22.85 -3.71
C HIS A 448 9.14 -24.24 -3.84
N ASP A 449 8.44 -25.16 -4.50
CA ASP A 449 8.93 -26.52 -4.74
C ASP A 449 10.24 -26.55 -5.55
N THR A 450 10.42 -25.59 -6.45
CA THR A 450 11.64 -25.44 -7.27
C THR A 450 12.84 -25.00 -6.44
N TYR A 451 12.65 -24.06 -5.51
CA TYR A 451 13.75 -23.38 -4.81
C TYR A 451 13.95 -23.79 -3.34
N LYS A 452 13.02 -24.51 -2.72
CA LYS A 452 13.06 -24.87 -1.27
C LYS A 452 14.32 -25.59 -0.78
N ASP A 453 15.07 -26.24 -1.67
CA ASP A 453 16.30 -26.98 -1.34
C ASP A 453 17.57 -26.38 -1.96
N LYS A 454 17.44 -25.47 -2.94
CA LYS A 454 18.56 -24.82 -3.64
C LYS A 454 18.18 -23.39 -3.98
N ASN A 455 18.61 -22.46 -3.14
CA ASN A 455 18.30 -21.04 -3.27
C ASN A 455 19.45 -20.19 -2.71
N VAL A 456 19.36 -18.87 -2.91
CA VAL A 456 20.29 -17.89 -2.35
C VAL A 456 19.57 -16.92 -1.42
N CYS A 457 18.43 -16.38 -1.86
CA CYS A 457 17.64 -15.40 -1.13
C CYS A 457 16.85 -16.04 0.02
N ILE A 458 16.20 -17.18 -0.20
CA ILE A 458 15.27 -17.76 0.79
C ILE A 458 16.02 -18.13 2.08
N ASP A 459 17.14 -18.85 1.97
CA ASP A 459 17.96 -19.28 3.11
C ASP A 459 18.56 -18.09 3.87
N ALA A 460 18.94 -17.02 3.15
CA ALA A 460 19.49 -15.81 3.77
C ALA A 460 18.41 -14.97 4.45
N MET A 461 17.22 -14.85 3.85
CA MET A 461 16.26 -13.81 4.16
C MET A 461 15.04 -14.32 4.95
N CYS A 462 14.68 -15.60 4.88
CA CYS A 462 13.52 -16.12 5.61
C CYS A 462 13.81 -16.43 7.09
N GLY A 463 15.09 -16.60 7.47
CA GLY A 463 15.52 -16.92 8.84
C GLY A 463 15.24 -18.35 9.31
N GLN A 464 14.40 -19.09 8.59
CA GLN A 464 14.13 -20.51 8.80
C GLN A 464 13.79 -21.19 7.47
N LYS A 465 13.91 -22.52 7.43
CA LYS A 465 13.48 -23.29 6.27
C LYS A 465 11.95 -23.22 6.14
N MET A 466 11.48 -22.72 5.00
CA MET A 466 10.05 -22.60 4.71
C MET A 466 9.51 -23.95 4.23
N ASN A 467 8.65 -24.57 5.04
CA ASN A 467 8.10 -25.91 4.75
C ASN A 467 6.87 -25.88 3.83
N ALA A 468 6.27 -24.70 3.63
CA ALA A 468 5.11 -24.51 2.78
C ALA A 468 5.30 -23.26 1.91
N ALA A 469 4.64 -23.26 0.75
CA ALA A 469 4.54 -22.09 -0.10
C ALA A 469 3.73 -20.99 0.61
N PRO A 470 4.04 -19.70 0.34
CA PRO A 470 3.31 -18.60 0.94
C PRO A 470 1.87 -18.55 0.43
N SER A 471 0.93 -18.34 1.34
CA SER A 471 -0.50 -18.24 1.02
C SER A 471 -1.23 -17.39 2.06
N TRP A 472 -2.32 -16.73 1.67
CA TRP A 472 -3.19 -15.98 2.58
C TRP A 472 -4.63 -16.01 2.06
N ASP A 473 -5.59 -15.72 2.95
CA ASP A 473 -6.98 -15.54 2.55
C ASP A 473 -7.11 -14.29 1.68
N ASN A 474 -8.02 -14.31 0.70
CA ASN A 474 -8.23 -13.17 -0.18
C ASN A 474 -8.79 -11.97 0.61
N PHE A 475 -7.91 -11.05 0.96
CA PHE A 475 -8.23 -9.89 1.76
C PHE A 475 -9.05 -8.87 0.98
N ASN A 476 -8.80 -8.69 -0.32
CA ASN A 476 -9.63 -7.84 -1.18
C ASN A 476 -11.11 -8.25 -1.11
N LYS A 477 -11.41 -9.57 -1.14
CA LYS A 477 -12.75 -10.09 -0.91
C LYS A 477 -13.31 -9.71 0.46
N TYR A 478 -12.53 -9.92 1.52
CA TYR A 478 -12.93 -9.54 2.88
C TYR A 478 -13.29 -8.06 2.98
N GLN A 479 -12.53 -7.17 2.33
CA GLN A 479 -12.82 -5.73 2.33
C GLN A 479 -14.14 -5.40 1.64
N VAL A 480 -14.43 -6.01 0.48
CA VAL A 480 -15.74 -5.87 -0.19
C VAL A 480 -16.88 -6.34 0.73
N GLU A 481 -16.71 -7.45 1.43
CA GLU A 481 -17.70 -7.95 2.40
C GLU A 481 -17.90 -6.98 3.58
N GLN A 482 -16.86 -6.30 4.06
CA GLN A 482 -17.01 -5.28 5.09
C GLN A 482 -17.69 -4.00 4.58
N HIS A 483 -17.39 -3.58 3.35
CA HIS A 483 -18.09 -2.46 2.73
C HIS A 483 -19.59 -2.73 2.54
N LEU A 484 -19.96 -3.95 2.15
CA LEU A 484 -21.37 -4.35 2.05
C LEU A 484 -22.12 -4.18 3.37
N LYS A 485 -21.48 -4.53 4.50
CA LYS A 485 -22.02 -4.31 5.86
C LYS A 485 -22.06 -2.83 6.22
N GLN A 486 -21.03 -2.05 5.86
CA GLN A 486 -20.97 -0.62 6.16
C GLN A 486 -22.13 0.16 5.52
N ILE A 487 -22.59 -0.27 4.35
CA ILE A 487 -23.73 0.34 3.64
C ILE A 487 -25.07 -0.32 3.98
N GLU A 488 -25.13 -1.19 4.99
CA GLU A 488 -26.38 -1.64 5.59
C GLU A 488 -26.82 -0.64 6.66
N GLY A 489 -27.97 -0.01 6.45
CA GLY A 489 -28.56 0.86 7.46
C GLY A 489 -28.89 0.08 8.72
N LEU A 490 -28.66 0.70 9.87
CA LEU A 490 -29.05 0.18 11.18
C LEU A 490 -30.58 0.04 11.23
N GLU A 491 -31.05 -1.05 11.84
CA GLU A 491 -32.48 -1.34 12.02
C GLU A 491 -33.16 -0.38 13.00
#